data_AF-A0A2H1J244-F1
#
_entry.id   AF-A0A2H1J244-F1
#
_cell.length_a   1.000
_cell.length_b   1.000
_cell.length_c   1.000
_cell.angle_alpha   90.00
_cell.angle_beta   90.00
_cell.angle_gamma   90.00
#
_symmetry.space_group_name_H-M   'P 1'
#
loop_
_entity.id
_entity.type
_entity.pdbx_description
1 polymer ?
#
loop_
_entity_poly.entity_id
_entity_poly.type
_entity_poly.pdbx_seq_one_letter_code
_entity_poly.pdbx_strand_id
1 'polypeptide(L)'
;MIPFGGEDPTEFLRRIDFWVYMHHPDLKEAFGRAAMESLAAGCVAIMPPYMKELFGDAALYAEPHQVRALVDEYGADREKFLAQSRRAQEFTHKFSPRMHIDRLAELGATPADLQTTDLVTHTSDDNRTSPGSAGRTLVVTVSPQSDETVRALSGSHDTTDLTWVSVADDTRAAPAPGISLFISSARRMNMADEDWNAYFTARLGDLMDGHRPDRVIFSGPIPPQAIIDSLAGVPVEKMWIQQPIQDPEAGEQAIKSALNFHSVVDPGMSQQQLQRLLQNGSL
;
A
#
# COMPACT_ATOMS: atom_id res chain seq x y z
N MET A 1 -26.54 5.00 -22.56
CA MET A 1 -25.76 5.51 -21.42
C MET A 1 -24.75 4.43 -21.07
N ILE A 2 -23.46 4.71 -21.11
CA ILE A 2 -22.42 3.74 -20.73
C ILE A 2 -22.36 3.71 -19.20
N PRO A 3 -22.35 2.54 -18.54
CA PRO A 3 -22.24 2.46 -17.08
C PRO A 3 -20.87 2.95 -16.59
N PHE A 4 -20.79 3.32 -15.32
CA PHE A 4 -19.50 3.66 -14.70
C PHE A 4 -18.51 2.49 -14.83
N GLY A 5 -17.28 2.78 -15.29
CA GLY A 5 -16.28 1.76 -15.61
C GLY A 5 -16.57 0.95 -16.88
N GLY A 6 -17.61 1.28 -17.65
CA GLY A 6 -17.99 0.57 -18.88
C GLY A 6 -17.14 0.89 -20.11
N GLU A 7 -16.22 1.84 -20.02
CA GLU A 7 -15.25 2.18 -21.06
C GLU A 7 -13.88 2.45 -20.42
N ASP A 8 -12.82 1.92 -21.05
CA ASP A 8 -11.44 2.18 -20.62
C ASP A 8 -11.06 3.65 -20.92
N PRO A 9 -10.51 4.39 -19.95
CA PRO A 9 -10.10 5.79 -20.17
C PRO A 9 -9.12 5.98 -21.34
N THR A 10 -8.23 5.02 -21.61
CA THR A 10 -7.27 5.09 -22.71
C THR A 10 -7.98 5.09 -24.06
N GLU A 11 -8.97 4.21 -24.21
CA GLU A 11 -9.75 4.09 -25.45
C GLU A 11 -10.66 5.31 -25.66
N PHE A 12 -11.18 5.89 -24.57
CA PHE A 12 -11.88 7.17 -24.64
C PHE A 12 -10.95 8.30 -25.11
N LEU A 13 -9.80 8.46 -24.44
CA LEU A 13 -8.86 9.57 -24.69
C LEU A 13 -8.23 9.51 -26.09
N ARG A 14 -8.02 8.31 -26.64
CA ARG A 14 -7.52 8.12 -28.02
C ARG A 14 -8.42 8.71 -29.12
N ARG A 15 -9.68 9.00 -28.81
CA ARG A 15 -10.67 9.48 -29.79
C ARG A 15 -10.91 10.98 -29.71
N ILE A 16 -10.27 11.68 -28.78
CA ILE A 16 -10.45 13.12 -28.59
C ILE A 16 -9.13 13.86 -28.72
N ASP A 17 -9.19 15.06 -29.27
CA ASP A 17 -8.02 15.94 -29.42
C ASP A 17 -7.88 16.90 -28.23
N PHE A 18 -9.01 17.32 -27.66
CA PHE A 18 -9.09 18.31 -26.58
C PHE A 18 -9.78 17.71 -25.35
N TRP A 19 -9.18 17.93 -24.19
CA TRP A 19 -9.76 17.54 -22.91
C TRP A 19 -10.05 18.78 -22.08
N VAL A 20 -11.32 19.07 -21.83
CA VAL A 20 -11.76 20.27 -21.10
C VAL A 20 -12.19 19.86 -19.71
N TYR A 21 -11.56 20.45 -18.70
CA TYR A 21 -11.83 20.11 -17.31
C TYR A 21 -12.03 21.36 -16.48
N MET A 22 -13.28 21.83 -16.48
CA MET A 22 -13.71 23.01 -15.73
C MET A 22 -14.51 22.56 -14.52
N HIS A 23 -13.93 22.68 -13.33
CA HIS A 23 -14.61 22.39 -12.07
C HIS A 23 -14.52 23.55 -11.10
N HIS A 24 -15.47 23.57 -10.14
CA HIS A 24 -15.49 24.57 -9.08
C HIS A 24 -14.21 24.46 -8.24
N PRO A 25 -13.58 25.58 -7.81
CA PRO A 25 -12.34 25.57 -7.04
C PRO A 25 -12.45 24.85 -5.69
N ASP A 26 -13.67 24.73 -5.13
CA ASP A 26 -13.91 23.98 -3.89
C ASP A 26 -13.84 22.45 -4.06
N LEU A 27 -13.82 21.96 -5.29
CA LEU A 27 -13.58 20.55 -5.58
C LEU A 27 -12.06 20.27 -5.45
N LYS A 28 -11.66 19.73 -4.29
CA LYS A 28 -10.30 19.26 -4.07
C LYS A 28 -10.12 17.85 -4.63
N GLU A 29 -9.65 17.76 -5.87
CA GLU A 29 -9.28 16.49 -6.48
C GLU A 29 -7.97 15.95 -5.89
N ALA A 30 -7.93 14.65 -5.57
CA ALA A 30 -6.87 14.06 -4.75
C ALA A 30 -5.54 13.80 -5.47
N PHE A 31 -5.44 14.01 -6.79
CA PHE A 31 -4.20 13.71 -7.52
C PHE A 31 -4.14 14.27 -8.94
N GLY A 32 -5.29 14.64 -9.54
CA GLY A 32 -5.34 15.06 -10.95
C GLY A 32 -5.08 13.91 -11.93
N ARG A 33 -5.44 12.67 -11.57
CA ARG A 33 -5.17 11.48 -12.38
C ARG A 33 -5.78 11.58 -13.78
N ALA A 34 -7.04 12.01 -13.88
CA ALA A 34 -7.71 12.17 -15.17
C ALA A 34 -7.02 13.23 -16.05
N ALA A 35 -6.56 14.33 -15.44
CA ALA A 35 -5.76 15.33 -16.12
C ALA A 35 -4.44 14.74 -16.63
N MET A 36 -3.70 14.01 -15.79
CA MET A 36 -2.45 13.34 -16.19
C MET A 36 -2.65 12.31 -17.31
N GLU A 37 -3.73 11.53 -17.26
CA GLU A 37 -4.07 10.57 -18.32
C GLU A 37 -4.36 11.28 -19.64
N SER A 38 -5.08 12.39 -19.63
CA SER A 38 -5.34 13.19 -20.83
C SER A 38 -4.05 13.76 -21.45
N LEU A 39 -3.14 14.28 -20.62
CA LEU A 39 -1.86 14.82 -21.07
C LEU A 39 -0.97 13.71 -21.66
N ALA A 40 -0.93 12.53 -21.03
CA ALA A 40 -0.17 11.39 -21.49
C ALA A 40 -0.70 10.85 -22.84
N ALA A 41 -2.02 10.87 -23.03
CA ALA A 41 -2.67 10.54 -24.29
C ALA A 41 -2.38 11.55 -25.41
N GLY A 42 -1.75 12.69 -25.10
CA GLY A 42 -1.42 13.75 -26.04
C GLY A 42 -2.58 14.70 -26.33
N CYS A 43 -3.64 14.70 -25.50
CA CYS A 43 -4.72 15.67 -25.60
C CYS A 43 -4.20 17.07 -25.27
N VAL A 44 -4.74 18.09 -25.93
CA VAL A 44 -4.61 19.47 -25.47
C VAL A 44 -5.60 19.69 -24.33
N ALA A 45 -5.10 19.69 -23.09
CA ALA A 45 -5.91 19.89 -21.91
C ALA A 45 -6.18 21.40 -21.67
N ILE A 46 -7.42 21.76 -21.35
CA ILE A 46 -7.86 23.12 -21.03
C ILE A 46 -8.49 23.12 -19.63
N MET A 47 -7.93 23.90 -18.71
CA MET A 47 -8.26 23.88 -17.28
C MET A 47 -8.42 25.29 -16.68
N PRO A 48 -9.00 25.44 -15.48
CA PRO A 48 -9.04 26.70 -14.76
C PRO A 48 -7.65 27.25 -14.42
N PRO A 49 -7.48 28.59 -14.35
CA PRO A 49 -6.18 29.22 -14.08
C PRO A 49 -5.44 28.74 -12.83
N TYR A 50 -6.15 28.38 -11.76
CA TYR A 50 -5.53 27.91 -10.51
C TYR A 50 -4.78 26.58 -10.67
N MET A 51 -5.12 25.77 -11.68
CA MET A 51 -4.42 24.50 -11.94
C MET A 51 -3.05 24.72 -12.59
N LYS A 52 -2.69 25.96 -12.97
CA LYS A 52 -1.37 26.29 -13.51
C LYS A 52 -0.24 25.99 -12.54
N GLU A 53 -0.50 26.11 -11.24
CA GLU A 53 0.48 25.74 -10.20
C GLU A 53 0.83 24.24 -10.26
N LEU A 54 -0.11 23.39 -10.67
CA LEU A 54 0.07 21.94 -10.74
C LEU A 54 0.67 21.47 -12.07
N PHE A 55 0.17 22.01 -13.19
CA PHE A 55 0.49 21.51 -14.53
C PHE A 55 1.43 22.42 -15.33
N GLY A 56 1.76 23.62 -14.84
CA GLY A 56 2.71 24.53 -15.50
C GLY A 56 2.30 24.80 -16.95
N ASP A 57 3.23 24.62 -17.89
CA ASP A 57 2.97 24.85 -19.32
C ASP A 57 2.44 23.60 -20.06
N ALA A 58 2.11 22.52 -19.34
CA ALA A 58 1.60 21.29 -19.94
C ALA A 58 0.14 21.41 -20.41
N ALA A 59 -0.62 22.33 -19.82
CA ALA A 59 -2.02 22.59 -20.17
C ALA A 59 -2.23 24.05 -20.59
N LEU A 60 -3.39 24.31 -21.20
CA LEU A 60 -3.89 25.66 -21.45
C LEU A 60 -4.85 26.06 -20.34
N TYR A 61 -4.91 27.36 -20.06
CA TYR A 61 -5.75 27.88 -18.97
C TYR A 61 -6.72 28.92 -19.47
N ALA A 62 -7.98 28.79 -19.07
CA ALA A 62 -9.07 29.63 -19.54
C ALA A 62 -10.22 29.68 -18.53
N GLU A 63 -10.94 30.80 -18.55
CA GLU A 63 -12.30 30.86 -18.01
C GLU A 63 -13.28 30.07 -18.92
N PRO A 64 -14.42 29.58 -18.40
CA PRO A 64 -15.35 28.75 -19.18
C PRO A 64 -15.77 29.36 -20.52
N HIS A 65 -15.95 30.69 -20.58
CA HIS A 65 -16.34 31.40 -21.81
C HIS A 65 -15.19 31.55 -22.84
N GLN A 66 -13.94 31.29 -22.45
CA GLN A 66 -12.74 31.39 -23.31
C GLN A 66 -12.37 30.03 -23.93
N VAL A 67 -12.87 28.92 -23.38
CA VAL A 67 -12.53 27.55 -23.82
C VAL A 67 -12.73 27.37 -25.33
N ARG A 68 -13.89 27.81 -25.85
CA ARG A 68 -14.21 27.63 -27.27
C ARG A 68 -13.18 28.31 -28.17
N ALA A 69 -12.75 29.52 -27.82
CA ALA A 69 -11.75 30.25 -28.59
C ALA A 69 -10.40 29.52 -28.64
N LEU A 70 -9.99 28.88 -27.54
CA LEU A 70 -8.77 28.07 -27.51
C LEU A 70 -8.88 26.81 -28.35
N VAL A 71 -10.02 26.12 -28.30
CA VAL A 71 -10.27 24.93 -29.14
C VAL A 71 -10.24 25.31 -30.62
N ASP A 72 -10.89 26.41 -31.00
CA ASP A 72 -10.90 26.88 -32.38
C ASP A 72 -9.49 27.31 -32.86
N GLU A 73 -8.72 28.02 -32.02
CA GLU A 73 -7.35 28.44 -32.34
C GLU A 73 -6.42 27.25 -32.54
N TYR A 74 -6.37 26.32 -31.59
CA TYR A 74 -5.48 25.15 -31.64
C TYR A 74 -5.98 24.10 -32.64
N GLY A 75 -7.28 24.03 -32.89
CA GLY A 75 -7.86 23.16 -33.92
C GLY A 75 -7.55 23.64 -35.34
N ALA A 76 -7.44 24.96 -35.54
CA ALA A 76 -7.07 25.55 -36.82
C ALA A 76 -5.56 25.52 -37.11
N ASP A 77 -4.72 25.43 -36.08
CA ASP A 77 -3.26 25.44 -36.19
C ASP A 77 -2.64 24.12 -35.70
N ARG A 78 -2.36 23.25 -36.67
CA ARG A 78 -1.76 21.93 -36.44
C ARG A 78 -0.41 22.00 -35.71
N GLU A 79 0.38 23.04 -35.96
CA GLU A 79 1.70 23.18 -35.35
C GLU A 79 1.56 23.54 -33.86
N LYS A 80 0.68 24.49 -33.52
CA LYS A 80 0.35 24.83 -32.13
C LYS A 80 -0.20 23.63 -31.37
N PHE A 81 -1.15 22.90 -31.97
CA PHE A 81 -1.69 21.67 -31.38
C PHE A 81 -0.58 20.68 -31.05
N LEU A 82 0.27 20.34 -32.03
CA LEU A 82 1.34 19.38 -31.85
C LEU A 82 2.38 19.85 -30.83
N ALA A 83 2.71 21.15 -30.82
CA ALA A 83 3.62 21.72 -29.85
C ALA A 83 3.07 21.59 -28.42
N GLN A 84 1.78 21.88 -28.21
CA GLN A 84 1.16 21.75 -26.90
C GLN A 84 1.02 20.28 -26.46
N SER A 85 0.61 19.41 -27.38
CA SER A 85 0.53 17.96 -27.15
C SER A 85 1.88 17.37 -26.73
N ARG A 86 2.98 17.77 -27.39
CA ARG A 86 4.33 17.34 -26.98
C ARG A 86 4.70 17.83 -25.57
N ARG A 87 4.44 19.09 -25.23
CA ARG A 87 4.69 19.61 -23.87
C ARG A 87 3.91 18.84 -22.82
N ALA A 88 2.65 18.52 -23.12
CA ALA A 88 1.81 17.70 -22.26
C ALA A 88 2.46 16.33 -21.99
N GLN A 89 2.85 15.61 -23.04
CA GLN A 89 3.49 14.29 -22.92
C GLN A 89 4.84 14.37 -22.19
N GLU A 90 5.70 15.32 -22.55
CA GLU A 90 6.98 15.57 -21.88
C GLU A 90 6.81 15.86 -20.38
N PHE A 91 5.78 16.61 -20.01
CA PHE A 91 5.45 16.83 -18.60
C PHE A 91 5.10 15.51 -17.91
N THR A 92 4.26 14.66 -18.51
CA THR A 92 3.88 13.37 -17.88
C THR A 92 5.02 12.38 -17.71
N HIS A 93 6.04 12.42 -18.57
CA HIS A 93 7.24 11.59 -18.40
C HIS A 93 7.94 11.83 -17.06
N LYS A 94 7.86 13.06 -16.52
CA LYS A 94 8.38 13.44 -15.19
C LYS A 94 7.58 12.87 -14.01
N PHE A 95 6.52 12.12 -14.28
CA PHE A 95 5.70 11.46 -13.27
C PHE A 95 5.57 9.95 -13.55
N SER A 96 6.41 9.41 -14.44
CA SER A 96 6.47 7.97 -14.70
C SER A 96 7.05 7.21 -13.49
N PRO A 97 6.71 5.92 -13.31
CA PRO A 97 7.32 5.08 -12.27
C PRO A 97 8.85 5.09 -12.32
N ARG A 98 9.42 5.10 -13.55
CA ARG A 98 10.86 5.21 -13.76
C ARG A 98 11.43 6.53 -13.25
N MET A 99 10.75 7.65 -13.47
CA MET A 99 11.19 8.92 -12.91
C MET A 99 11.11 8.94 -11.38
N HIS A 100 10.12 8.26 -10.78
CA HIS A 100 10.09 8.12 -9.32
C HIS A 100 11.32 7.37 -8.81
N ILE A 101 11.72 6.28 -9.48
CA ILE A 101 12.94 5.53 -9.18
C ILE A 101 14.19 6.40 -9.36
N ASP A 102 14.29 7.12 -10.47
CA ASP A 102 15.42 8.01 -10.77
C ASP A 102 15.54 9.15 -9.73
N ARG A 103 14.42 9.75 -9.30
CA ARG A 103 14.40 10.76 -8.22
C ARG A 103 14.84 10.21 -6.88
N LEU A 104 14.42 8.98 -6.55
CA LEU A 104 14.90 8.29 -5.35
C LEU A 104 16.42 8.10 -5.45
N ALA A 105 16.94 7.71 -6.62
CA ALA A 105 18.36 7.58 -6.87
C ALA A 105 19.14 8.90 -6.76
N GLU A 106 18.59 10.01 -7.26
CA GLU A 106 19.16 11.36 -7.08
C GLU A 106 19.26 11.77 -5.61
N LEU A 107 18.31 11.34 -4.78
CA LEU A 107 18.33 11.53 -3.33
C LEU A 107 19.26 10.56 -2.59
N GLY A 108 20.01 9.74 -3.34
CA GLY A 108 20.97 8.77 -2.81
C GLY A 108 20.40 7.37 -2.59
N ALA A 109 19.18 7.08 -3.03
CA ALA A 109 18.65 5.71 -3.01
C ALA A 109 19.19 4.93 -4.22
N THR A 110 20.38 4.37 -4.12
CA THR A 110 20.97 3.59 -5.22
C THR A 110 20.17 2.32 -5.50
N PRO A 111 19.95 1.92 -6.78
CA PRO A 111 19.39 0.60 -7.10
C PRO A 111 20.28 -0.59 -6.69
N ALA A 112 21.46 -0.33 -6.11
CA ALA A 112 22.21 -1.34 -5.36
C ALA A 112 21.48 -1.77 -4.06
N ASP A 113 20.50 -0.98 -3.62
CA ASP A 113 19.52 -1.30 -2.57
C ASP A 113 18.15 -1.71 -3.15
N LEU A 114 18.08 -1.90 -4.48
CA LEU A 114 16.92 -2.42 -5.22
C LEU A 114 17.34 -3.61 -6.09
N GLN A 115 18.12 -4.53 -5.50
CA GLN A 115 17.80 -5.92 -5.77
C GLN A 115 16.33 -6.12 -5.40
N THR A 116 15.64 -6.95 -6.16
CA THR A 116 14.24 -7.35 -5.89
C THR A 116 14.16 -8.30 -4.67
N THR A 117 14.99 -8.02 -3.68
CA THR A 117 15.30 -8.70 -2.42
C THR A 117 16.06 -7.63 -1.62
N ASP A 118 15.72 -7.44 -0.35
CA ASP A 118 16.33 -6.48 0.59
C ASP A 118 15.61 -5.12 0.74
N LEU A 119 14.35 -5.16 1.20
CA LEU A 119 13.75 -4.05 1.94
C LEU A 119 14.23 -3.94 3.40
N VAL A 120 15.33 -4.61 3.80
CA VAL A 120 15.91 -4.45 5.13
C VAL A 120 17.43 -4.62 5.11
N THR A 121 18.16 -3.52 5.16
CA THR A 121 19.53 -3.48 5.70
C THR A 121 19.57 -2.35 6.73
N HIS A 122 19.41 -2.67 8.01
CA HIS A 122 20.51 -2.99 8.91
C HIS A 122 21.68 -2.02 8.75
N THR A 123 21.67 -0.98 9.60
CA THR A 123 22.91 -0.38 10.07
C THR A 123 23.79 -1.49 10.61
N SER A 124 24.84 -1.80 9.87
CA SER A 124 25.86 -2.76 10.26
C SER A 124 26.59 -2.21 11.49
N ASP A 125 26.24 -2.69 12.67
CA ASP A 125 27.11 -2.65 13.84
C ASP A 125 27.67 -4.06 14.02
N ASP A 126 28.77 -4.31 13.30
CA ASP A 126 29.53 -5.54 13.26
C ASP A 126 30.31 -5.71 14.57
N ASN A 127 29.61 -5.88 15.69
CA ASN A 127 30.19 -6.42 16.92
C ASN A 127 29.14 -6.82 17.94
N ARG A 128 28.50 -7.99 17.77
CA ARG A 128 27.81 -8.63 18.90
C ARG A 128 27.60 -10.13 18.72
N THR A 129 28.71 -10.87 18.83
CA THR A 129 28.66 -12.20 19.43
C THR A 129 28.15 -12.08 20.85
N SER A 130 26.85 -12.28 21.06
CA SER A 130 26.27 -12.57 22.37
C SER A 130 25.23 -13.68 22.21
N PRO A 131 25.27 -14.72 23.05
CA PRO A 131 24.34 -15.84 22.94
C PRO A 131 22.97 -15.41 23.48
N GLY A 132 21.93 -15.41 22.63
CA GLY A 132 20.53 -15.22 23.04
C GLY A 132 19.64 -14.33 22.16
N SER A 133 19.95 -14.11 20.87
CA SER A 133 19.08 -13.32 19.97
C SER A 133 17.79 -14.08 19.66
N ALA A 134 16.66 -13.51 20.07
CA ALA A 134 15.35 -13.90 19.55
C ALA A 134 15.29 -13.48 18.07
N GLY A 135 14.87 -14.39 17.19
CA GLY A 135 14.85 -14.17 15.75
C GLY A 135 13.89 -13.07 15.27
N ARG A 136 14.01 -12.70 13.99
CA ARG A 136 13.18 -11.67 13.34
C ARG A 136 11.71 -12.06 13.38
N THR A 137 10.86 -11.16 13.85
CA THR A 137 9.45 -11.46 14.11
C THR A 137 8.55 -10.56 13.27
N LEU A 138 7.71 -11.18 12.44
CA LEU A 138 6.67 -10.51 11.66
C LEU A 138 5.33 -10.61 12.39
N VAL A 139 4.69 -9.48 12.67
CA VAL A 139 3.41 -9.41 13.37
C VAL A 139 2.34 -8.94 12.39
N VAL A 140 1.37 -9.79 12.08
CA VAL A 140 0.27 -9.49 11.15
C VAL A 140 -1.02 -9.25 11.93
N THR A 141 -1.65 -8.09 11.72
CA THR A 141 -2.88 -7.69 12.42
C THR A 141 -3.95 -7.27 11.41
N VAL A 142 -5.18 -7.79 11.53
CA VAL A 142 -6.29 -7.56 10.58
C VAL A 142 -7.47 -6.75 11.14
N SER A 143 -7.25 -6.07 12.25
CA SER A 143 -8.23 -5.22 12.95
C SER A 143 -7.46 -4.08 13.60
N PRO A 144 -8.09 -2.92 13.94
CA PRO A 144 -7.43 -1.92 14.77
C PRO A 144 -6.70 -2.60 15.91
N GLN A 145 -5.40 -2.32 15.99
CA GLN A 145 -4.45 -2.99 16.87
C GLN A 145 -5.08 -3.12 18.25
N SER A 146 -5.25 -4.35 18.73
CA SER A 146 -5.59 -4.53 20.13
C SER A 146 -4.40 -4.00 20.91
N ASP A 147 -4.65 -2.95 21.69
CA ASP A 147 -3.65 -2.28 22.54
C ASP A 147 -2.83 -3.29 23.36
N GLU A 148 -3.40 -4.46 23.68
CA GLU A 148 -2.74 -5.55 24.40
C GLU A 148 -1.62 -6.25 23.63
N THR A 149 -1.80 -6.52 22.32
CA THR A 149 -0.75 -7.17 21.50
C THR A 149 0.44 -6.25 21.36
N VAL A 150 0.17 -4.97 21.08
CA VAL A 150 1.20 -3.93 20.98
C VAL A 150 1.91 -3.76 22.31
N ARG A 151 1.18 -3.63 23.44
CA ARG A 151 1.80 -3.50 24.78
C ARG A 151 2.65 -4.71 25.17
N ALA A 152 2.18 -5.94 24.92
CA ALA A 152 2.93 -7.15 25.26
C ALA A 152 4.26 -7.26 24.51
N LEU A 153 4.27 -6.87 23.22
CA LEU A 153 5.45 -6.89 22.37
C LEU A 153 6.35 -5.66 22.58
N SER A 154 5.77 -4.50 22.91
CA SER A 154 6.52 -3.25 23.19
C SER A 154 7.25 -3.29 24.53
N GLY A 155 6.80 -4.12 25.47
CA GLY A 155 7.52 -4.40 26.72
C GLY A 155 8.80 -5.23 26.53
N SER A 156 9.07 -5.72 25.32
CA SER A 156 10.34 -6.36 24.95
C SER A 156 11.35 -5.27 24.60
N HIS A 157 12.54 -5.29 25.23
CA HIS A 157 13.53 -4.23 25.10
C HIS A 157 14.25 -4.18 23.73
N ASP A 158 13.95 -5.10 22.82
CA ASP A 158 14.46 -5.09 21.44
C ASP A 158 13.28 -5.14 20.46
N THR A 159 12.96 -3.99 19.87
CA THR A 159 11.86 -3.84 18.90
C THR A 159 12.37 -3.67 17.48
N THR A 160 13.70 -3.70 17.30
CA THR A 160 14.37 -3.54 16.01
C THR A 160 14.14 -4.73 15.07
N ASP A 161 13.86 -5.91 15.65
CA ASP A 161 13.53 -7.13 14.93
C ASP A 161 12.01 -7.35 14.74
N LEU A 162 11.19 -6.34 15.06
CA LEU A 162 9.73 -6.39 14.87
C LEU A 162 9.30 -5.65 13.61
N THR A 163 8.57 -6.36 12.75
CA THR A 163 7.85 -5.77 11.62
C THR A 163 6.35 -5.99 11.78
N TRP A 164 5.59 -4.91 11.76
CA TRP A 164 4.14 -4.91 11.87
C TRP A 164 3.50 -4.78 10.50
N VAL A 165 2.57 -5.67 10.18
CA VAL A 165 1.75 -5.61 8.97
C VAL A 165 0.31 -5.40 9.41
N SER A 166 -0.19 -4.19 9.24
CA SER A 166 -1.55 -3.81 9.60
C SER A 166 -2.45 -3.81 8.36
N VAL A 167 -3.50 -4.62 8.38
CA VAL A 167 -4.59 -4.60 7.40
C VAL A 167 -5.77 -3.84 7.98
N ALA A 168 -6.12 -2.69 7.41
CA ALA A 168 -7.27 -1.92 7.89
C ALA A 168 -7.90 -1.01 6.82
N ASP A 169 -9.10 -0.52 7.12
CA ASP A 169 -9.82 0.51 6.34
C ASP A 169 -9.22 1.92 6.54
N ASP A 170 -8.44 2.12 7.60
CA ASP A 170 -7.93 3.42 8.05
C ASP A 170 -6.49 3.32 8.56
N THR A 171 -5.68 4.33 8.29
CA THR A 171 -4.28 4.45 8.74
C THR A 171 -4.16 4.99 10.17
N ARG A 172 -5.27 5.34 10.84
CA ARG A 172 -5.32 5.78 12.25
C ARG A 172 -5.01 4.66 13.27
N ALA A 173 -4.11 3.73 12.93
CA ALA A 173 -3.61 2.74 13.88
C ALA A 173 -2.74 3.42 14.95
N ALA A 174 -2.72 2.84 16.15
CA ALA A 174 -1.78 3.26 17.18
C ALA A 174 -0.33 3.09 16.67
N PRO A 175 0.62 3.93 17.10
CA PRO A 175 2.02 3.75 16.74
C PRO A 175 2.52 2.41 17.33
N ALA A 176 2.84 1.46 16.47
CA ALA A 176 3.51 0.22 16.85
C ALA A 176 5.04 0.43 16.81
N PRO A 177 5.80 -0.18 17.74
CA PRO A 177 7.25 -0.06 17.76
C PRO A 177 7.89 -0.84 16.59
N GLY A 178 9.03 -0.40 16.08
CA GLY A 178 9.71 -1.05 14.95
C GLY A 178 9.16 -0.61 13.59
N ILE A 179 9.28 -1.47 12.57
CA ILE A 179 8.83 -1.16 11.21
C ILE A 179 7.31 -1.39 11.11
N SER A 180 6.56 -0.40 10.65
CA SER A 180 5.11 -0.52 10.43
C SER A 180 4.77 -0.42 8.96
N LEU A 181 4.16 -1.48 8.43
CA LEU A 181 3.67 -1.62 7.07
C LEU A 181 2.15 -1.65 7.07
N PHE A 182 1.56 -0.86 6.19
CA PHE A 182 0.12 -0.76 6.05
C PHE A 182 -0.33 -1.43 4.74
N ILE A 183 -1.33 -2.30 4.82
CA ILE A 183 -2.00 -2.90 3.68
C ILE A 183 -3.48 -2.50 3.73
N SER A 184 -3.98 -1.91 2.65
CA SER A 184 -5.39 -1.52 2.57
C SER A 184 -6.29 -2.76 2.49
N SER A 185 -7.44 -2.73 3.16
CA SER A 185 -8.47 -3.78 3.08
C SER A 185 -9.11 -3.89 1.69
N ALA A 186 -9.78 -5.02 1.43
CA ALA A 186 -10.56 -5.24 0.20
C ALA A 186 -11.60 -4.14 -0.01
N ARG A 187 -12.33 -3.81 1.06
CA ARG A 187 -13.35 -2.75 1.09
C ARG A 187 -12.77 -1.39 0.72
N ARG A 188 -11.63 -1.01 1.28
CA ARG A 188 -10.98 0.29 1.00
C ARG A 188 -10.48 0.36 -0.43
N MET A 189 -9.95 -0.73 -0.96
CA MET A 189 -9.47 -0.79 -2.34
C MET A 189 -10.59 -1.00 -3.38
N ASN A 190 -11.84 -1.19 -2.92
CA ASN A 190 -12.97 -1.53 -3.78
C ASN A 190 -12.67 -2.76 -4.68
N MET A 191 -12.02 -3.76 -4.08
CA MET A 191 -11.66 -5.03 -4.73
C MET A 191 -12.63 -6.13 -4.31
N ALA A 192 -12.85 -7.11 -5.18
CA ALA A 192 -13.48 -8.37 -4.78
C ALA A 192 -12.56 -9.12 -3.81
N ASP A 193 -13.15 -9.91 -2.90
CA ASP A 193 -12.38 -10.64 -1.87
C ASP A 193 -11.35 -11.60 -2.49
N GLU A 194 -11.69 -12.24 -3.62
CA GLU A 194 -10.77 -13.13 -4.35
C GLU A 194 -9.53 -12.39 -4.87
N ASP A 195 -9.73 -11.24 -5.53
CA ASP A 195 -8.65 -10.40 -6.05
C ASP A 195 -7.79 -9.84 -4.91
N TRP A 196 -8.44 -9.43 -3.82
CA TRP A 196 -7.74 -8.92 -2.65
C TRP A 196 -6.93 -10.01 -1.95
N ASN A 197 -7.46 -11.23 -1.85
CA ASN A 197 -6.74 -12.37 -1.28
C ASN A 197 -5.50 -12.71 -2.11
N ALA A 198 -5.59 -12.70 -3.44
CA ALA A 198 -4.45 -12.90 -4.32
C ALA A 198 -3.38 -11.79 -4.13
N TYR A 199 -3.82 -10.52 -4.11
CA TYR A 199 -2.95 -9.38 -3.84
C TYR A 199 -2.26 -9.46 -2.47
N PHE A 200 -3.02 -9.74 -1.41
CA PHE A 200 -2.51 -9.84 -0.04
C PHE A 200 -1.51 -10.98 0.08
N THR A 201 -1.81 -12.14 -0.53
CA THR A 201 -0.93 -13.31 -0.50
C THR A 201 0.39 -13.03 -1.19
N ALA A 202 0.37 -12.42 -2.38
CA ALA A 202 1.59 -12.00 -3.07
C ALA A 202 2.39 -11.00 -2.23
N ARG A 203 1.72 -10.00 -1.64
CA ARG A 203 2.38 -8.96 -0.84
C ARG A 203 3.01 -9.51 0.44
N LEU A 204 2.32 -10.41 1.13
CA LEU A 204 2.85 -11.06 2.33
C LEU A 204 4.00 -12.02 1.95
N GLY A 205 3.91 -12.72 0.82
CA GLY A 205 5.00 -13.52 0.26
C GLY A 205 6.28 -12.71 0.05
N ASP A 206 6.19 -11.56 -0.62
CA ASP A 206 7.33 -10.65 -0.81
C ASP A 206 7.96 -10.21 0.53
N LEU A 207 7.11 -9.95 1.54
CA LEU A 207 7.57 -9.59 2.88
C LEU A 207 8.25 -10.74 3.60
N MET A 208 7.73 -11.96 3.46
CA MET A 208 8.35 -13.16 4.02
C MET A 208 9.72 -13.43 3.37
N ASP A 209 9.82 -13.28 2.05
CA ASP A 209 11.05 -13.52 1.29
C ASP A 209 12.12 -12.45 1.59
N GLY A 210 11.71 -11.18 1.68
CA GLY A 210 12.61 -10.06 1.96
C GLY A 210 12.99 -9.93 3.43
N HIS A 211 12.06 -10.19 4.35
CA HIS A 211 12.33 -10.04 5.79
C HIS A 211 12.90 -11.32 6.41
N ARG A 212 12.63 -12.50 5.82
CA ARG A 212 12.98 -13.83 6.35
C ARG A 212 12.76 -13.95 7.87
N PRO A 213 11.53 -13.74 8.36
CA PRO A 213 11.26 -13.84 9.78
C PRO A 213 11.45 -15.29 10.25
N ASP A 214 12.01 -15.44 11.44
CA ASP A 214 12.06 -16.72 12.14
C ASP A 214 10.69 -17.08 12.74
N ARG A 215 9.87 -16.05 13.01
CA ARG A 215 8.55 -16.16 13.63
C ARG A 215 7.52 -15.23 12.99
N VAL A 216 6.31 -15.75 12.81
CA VAL A 216 5.11 -14.99 12.42
C VAL A 216 4.08 -15.05 13.54
N ILE A 217 3.60 -13.89 13.97
CA ILE A 217 2.53 -13.73 14.94
C ILE A 217 1.32 -13.13 14.22
N PHE A 218 0.23 -13.86 14.14
CA PHE A 218 -1.05 -13.31 13.72
C PHE A 218 -1.86 -12.87 14.95
N SER A 219 -2.37 -11.64 14.97
CA SER A 219 -3.29 -11.16 16.01
C SER A 219 -4.61 -10.73 15.40
N GLY A 220 -5.68 -11.43 15.80
CA GLY A 220 -7.02 -11.23 15.26
C GLY A 220 -8.02 -12.29 15.70
N PRO A 221 -9.33 -12.09 15.42
CA PRO A 221 -10.39 -12.98 15.87
C PRO A 221 -10.36 -14.33 15.16
N ILE A 222 -10.21 -14.35 13.83
CA ILE A 222 -10.02 -15.55 13.00
C ILE A 222 -9.05 -15.16 11.87
N PRO A 223 -8.00 -15.97 11.59
CA PRO A 223 -7.11 -15.73 10.46
C PRO A 223 -7.88 -15.82 9.14
N PRO A 224 -7.83 -14.79 8.28
CA PRO A 224 -8.36 -14.89 6.92
C PRO A 224 -7.64 -15.98 6.11
N GLN A 225 -8.33 -16.57 5.14
CA GLN A 225 -7.76 -17.64 4.29
C GLN A 225 -6.46 -17.20 3.60
N ALA A 226 -6.36 -15.95 3.16
CA ALA A 226 -5.14 -15.42 2.56
C ALA A 226 -3.91 -15.49 3.48
N ILE A 227 -4.08 -15.36 4.82
CA ILE A 227 -2.98 -15.55 5.77
C ILE A 227 -2.61 -17.02 5.87
N ILE A 228 -3.61 -17.91 5.95
CA ILE A 228 -3.38 -19.35 5.99
C ILE A 228 -2.60 -19.80 4.76
N ASP A 229 -3.03 -19.37 3.57
CA ASP A 229 -2.41 -19.70 2.29
C ASP A 229 -0.99 -19.15 2.19
N SER A 230 -0.76 -17.90 2.62
CA SER A 230 0.57 -17.28 2.62
C SER A 230 1.57 -17.98 3.54
N LEU A 231 1.08 -18.61 4.61
CA LEU A 231 1.91 -19.30 5.59
C LEU A 231 2.01 -20.80 5.32
N ALA A 232 1.22 -21.35 4.40
CA ALA A 232 1.22 -22.77 4.09
C ALA A 232 2.59 -23.21 3.54
N GLY A 233 3.18 -24.27 4.13
CA GLY A 233 4.47 -24.81 3.69
C GLY A 233 5.71 -23.95 4.04
N VAL A 234 5.53 -22.76 4.61
CA VAL A 234 6.66 -21.90 5.02
C VAL A 234 7.25 -22.38 6.35
N PRO A 235 8.58 -22.63 6.46
CA PRO A 235 9.24 -23.19 7.64
C PRO A 235 9.55 -22.10 8.68
N VAL A 236 8.51 -21.42 9.16
CA VAL A 236 8.60 -20.38 10.19
C VAL A 236 7.78 -20.77 11.40
N GLU A 237 8.18 -20.31 12.59
CA GLU A 237 7.34 -20.43 13.78
C GLU A 237 6.05 -19.63 13.55
N LYS A 238 4.88 -20.21 13.88
CA LYS A 238 3.57 -19.60 13.62
C LYS A 238 2.79 -19.55 14.91
N MET A 239 2.49 -18.35 15.35
CA MET A 239 1.71 -18.11 16.56
C MET A 239 0.46 -17.32 16.22
N TRP A 240 -0.65 -17.69 16.83
CA TRP A 240 -1.90 -16.93 16.74
C TRP A 240 -2.26 -16.40 18.12
N ILE A 241 -2.33 -15.07 18.27
CA ILE A 241 -2.93 -14.40 19.41
C ILE A 241 -4.41 -14.21 19.10
N GLN A 242 -5.24 -15.09 19.67
CA GLN A 242 -6.67 -15.09 19.39
C GLN A 242 -7.34 -13.94 20.12
N GLN A 243 -7.96 -13.05 19.33
CA GLN A 243 -8.83 -12.01 19.87
C GLN A 243 -10.25 -12.56 20.06
N PRO A 244 -11.09 -11.93 20.92
CA PRO A 244 -12.46 -12.38 21.14
C PRO A 244 -13.23 -12.56 19.83
N ILE A 245 -13.77 -13.76 19.62
CA ILE A 245 -14.62 -14.06 18.46
C ILE A 245 -16.03 -13.55 18.78
N GLN A 246 -16.54 -12.64 17.95
CA GLN A 246 -17.88 -12.08 18.12
C GLN A 246 -18.99 -13.01 17.64
N ASP A 247 -18.69 -13.87 16.67
CA ASP A 247 -19.62 -14.82 16.06
C ASP A 247 -19.52 -16.21 16.71
N PRO A 248 -20.55 -16.68 17.45
CA PRO A 248 -20.55 -17.98 18.11
C PRO A 248 -20.51 -19.16 17.12
N GLU A 249 -20.98 -19.00 15.89
CA GLU A 249 -21.01 -20.06 14.87
C GLU A 249 -19.62 -20.29 14.24
N ALA A 250 -18.70 -19.35 14.43
CA ALA A 250 -17.36 -19.40 13.85
C ALA A 250 -16.38 -20.33 14.60
N GLY A 251 -16.84 -21.05 15.62
CA GLY A 251 -16.02 -21.96 16.43
C GLY A 251 -15.39 -23.12 15.63
N GLU A 252 -16.12 -23.71 14.68
CA GLU A 252 -15.57 -24.77 13.83
C GLU A 252 -14.44 -24.23 12.92
N GLN A 253 -14.61 -23.02 12.40
CA GLN A 253 -13.61 -22.33 11.57
C GLN A 253 -12.36 -21.96 12.38
N ALA A 254 -12.54 -21.55 13.64
CA ALA A 254 -11.42 -21.28 14.54
C ALA A 254 -10.60 -22.55 14.81
N ILE A 255 -11.24 -23.69 15.06
CA ILE A 255 -10.56 -24.98 15.26
C ILE A 255 -9.77 -25.39 14.00
N LYS A 256 -10.38 -25.27 12.81
CA LYS A 256 -9.69 -25.56 11.55
C LYS A 256 -8.49 -24.64 11.34
N SER A 257 -8.63 -23.36 11.65
CA SER A 257 -7.56 -22.38 11.51
C SER A 257 -6.40 -22.65 12.45
N ALA A 258 -6.68 -23.05 13.70
CA ALA A 258 -5.69 -23.36 14.73
C ALA A 258 -4.69 -24.45 14.30
N LEU A 259 -5.11 -25.41 13.47
CA LEU A 259 -4.24 -26.47 12.93
C LEU A 259 -3.09 -25.95 12.07
N ASN A 260 -3.18 -24.70 11.58
CA ASN A 260 -2.14 -24.07 10.76
C ASN A 260 -1.10 -23.29 11.61
N PHE A 261 -1.28 -23.25 12.93
CA PHE A 261 -0.39 -22.55 13.86
C PHE A 261 0.29 -23.55 14.81
N HIS A 262 1.54 -23.27 15.15
CA HIS A 262 2.29 -24.06 16.13
C HIS A 262 1.82 -23.75 17.56
N SER A 263 1.32 -22.54 17.80
CA SER A 263 0.79 -22.12 19.09
C SER A 263 -0.40 -21.17 18.92
N VAL A 264 -1.44 -21.37 19.72
CA VAL A 264 -2.59 -20.48 19.80
C VAL A 264 -2.70 -19.96 21.23
N VAL A 265 -2.71 -18.64 21.38
CA VAL A 265 -2.84 -17.96 22.67
C VAL A 265 -4.30 -17.57 22.87
N ASP A 266 -4.85 -18.05 23.98
CA ASP A 266 -6.23 -17.78 24.41
C ASP A 266 -6.42 -16.29 24.77
N PRO A 267 -7.56 -15.67 24.41
CA PRO A 267 -7.87 -14.28 24.75
C PRO A 267 -7.89 -13.99 26.25
N GLY A 268 -8.06 -14.99 27.12
CA GLY A 268 -8.04 -14.88 28.57
C GLY A 268 -6.64 -14.89 29.22
N MET A 269 -5.56 -15.01 28.43
CA MET A 269 -4.19 -15.04 28.94
C MET A 269 -3.77 -13.66 29.49
N SER A 270 -3.20 -13.61 30.70
CA SER A 270 -2.72 -12.34 31.27
C SER A 270 -1.50 -11.79 30.51
N GLN A 271 -1.32 -10.47 30.52
CA GLN A 271 -0.19 -9.82 29.82
C GLN A 271 1.18 -10.36 30.23
N GLN A 272 1.39 -10.64 31.52
CA GLN A 272 2.67 -11.18 32.01
C GLN A 272 2.95 -12.59 31.47
N GLN A 273 1.90 -13.40 31.28
CA GLN A 273 2.01 -14.73 30.68
C GLN A 273 2.31 -14.63 29.18
N LEU A 274 1.61 -13.74 28.48
CA LEU A 274 1.85 -13.48 27.05
C LEU A 274 3.29 -13.00 26.83
N GLN A 275 3.78 -12.07 27.65
CA GLN A 275 5.15 -11.56 27.53
C GLN A 275 6.20 -12.68 27.75
N ARG A 276 6.01 -13.55 28.75
CA ARG A 276 6.90 -14.69 28.98
C ARG A 276 6.90 -15.70 27.84
N LEU A 277 5.72 -15.95 27.26
CA LEU A 277 5.55 -16.86 26.13
C LEU A 277 6.24 -16.34 24.87
N LEU A 278 6.13 -15.03 24.62
CA LEU A 278 6.83 -14.36 23.52
C LEU A 278 8.36 -14.36 23.72
N GLN A 279 8.85 -14.29 24.96
CA GLN A 279 10.29 -14.29 25.30
C GLN A 279 10.95 -15.68 25.23
N ASN A 280 10.27 -16.74 25.68
CA ASN A 280 10.93 -18.03 25.90
C ASN A 280 10.78 -19.05 24.76
N GLY A 281 9.93 -18.78 23.76
CA GLY A 281 9.73 -19.68 22.61
C GLY A 281 9.17 -21.04 23.01
N SER A 282 7.82 -21.12 23.06
CA SER A 282 6.99 -22.24 23.53
C SER A 282 7.31 -22.78 24.93
N LEU A 283 6.25 -23.02 25.71
CA LEU A 283 6.29 -23.96 26.85
C LEU A 283 6.22 -25.40 26.32
#